data_AF-A0A355YBC5-F1
#
_entry.id   AF-A0A355YBC5-F1
#
_cell.length_a   1.000
_cell.length_b   1.000
_cell.length_c   1.000
_cell.angle_alpha   90.00
_cell.angle_beta   90.00
_cell.angle_gamma   90.00
#
_symmetry.space_group_name_H-M   'P 1'
#
loop_
_entity.id
_entity.type
_entity.pdbx_description
1 polymer ?
#
loop_
_entity_poly.entity_id
_entity_poly.type
_entity_poly.pdbx_seq_one_letter_code
_entity_poly.pdbx_strand_id
1 'polypeptide(L)'
;MLGYREPHGQTSIVRVSGEQSVLSRTTVSGGLARFQCLQSDSGNCFYRLYREQCSDEAAGELCRRQPLDDFSVMVGGMREVQGLPAGFGQQVRAREAQRRD
;
A
#
# COMPACT_ATOMS: atom_id res chain seq x y z
N MET A 1 -0.87 9.00 -6.19
CA MET A 1 -1.19 7.77 -5.43
C MET A 1 -1.12 6.61 -6.39
N LEU A 2 -0.28 5.60 -6.14
CA LEU A 2 -0.26 4.37 -6.96
C LEU A 2 -0.91 3.25 -6.16
N GLY A 3 -1.88 2.58 -6.77
CA GLY A 3 -2.56 1.42 -6.21
C GLY A 3 -2.08 0.14 -6.87
N TYR A 4 -1.84 -0.92 -6.10
CA TYR A 4 -1.50 -2.24 -6.64
C TYR A 4 -2.36 -3.31 -5.96
N ARG A 5 -2.73 -4.35 -6.73
CA ARG A 5 -3.47 -5.51 -6.24
C ARG A 5 -2.47 -6.61 -5.93
N GLU A 6 -2.43 -7.09 -4.71
CA GLU A 6 -1.44 -8.09 -4.27
C GLU A 6 -1.96 -9.53 -4.45
N PRO A 7 -1.46 -10.29 -5.42
CA PRO A 7 -1.72 -11.72 -5.50
C PRO A 7 -0.91 -12.48 -4.44
N HIS A 8 -1.33 -13.72 -4.17
CA HIS A 8 -0.63 -14.59 -3.23
C HIS A 8 0.77 -14.97 -3.73
N GLY A 9 1.72 -15.07 -2.81
CA GLY A 9 3.08 -15.53 -3.09
C GLY A 9 3.92 -14.51 -3.87
N GLN A 10 3.49 -13.25 -3.96
CA GLN A 10 4.16 -12.22 -4.74
C GLN A 10 4.90 -11.22 -3.86
N THR A 11 5.95 -10.63 -4.42
CA THR A 11 6.57 -9.41 -3.91
C THR A 11 6.32 -8.29 -4.91
N SER A 12 5.78 -7.17 -4.44
CA SER A 12 5.63 -5.93 -5.19
C SER A 12 6.60 -4.87 -4.69
N ILE A 13 7.09 -4.05 -5.61
CA ILE A 13 7.89 -2.87 -5.31
C ILE A 13 7.18 -1.67 -5.89
N VAL A 14 6.85 -0.70 -5.04
CA VAL A 14 6.28 0.58 -5.46
C VAL A 14 7.35 1.65 -5.31
N ARG A 15 7.67 2.30 -6.41
CA ARG A 15 8.54 3.48 -6.45
C ARG A 15 7.74 4.67 -6.95
N VAL A 16 7.73 5.73 -6.16
CA VAL A 16 7.28 7.06 -6.56
C VAL A 16 8.53 7.94 -6.55
N SER A 17 8.80 8.58 -7.69
CA SER A 17 9.93 9.51 -7.86
C SER A 17 9.40 10.94 -8.02
N GLY A 18 10.18 11.94 -7.62
CA GLY A 18 9.81 13.35 -7.66
C GLY A 18 10.16 14.05 -6.35
N GLU A 19 9.55 15.21 -6.09
CA GLU A 19 9.74 15.99 -4.86
C GLU A 19 9.30 15.25 -3.58
N GLN A 20 8.46 14.23 -3.73
CA GLN A 20 8.07 13.33 -2.66
C GLN A 20 8.34 11.88 -3.07
N SER A 21 9.58 11.45 -2.84
CA SER A 21 10.02 10.12 -3.16
C SER A 21 9.56 9.10 -2.12
N VAL A 22 9.15 7.92 -2.60
CA VAL A 22 8.90 6.73 -1.77
C VAL A 22 9.40 5.49 -2.51
N LEU A 23 10.07 4.60 -1.79
CA LEU A 23 10.35 3.24 -2.21
C LEU A 23 9.81 2.29 -1.15
N SER A 24 8.85 1.47 -1.54
CA SER A 24 8.20 0.47 -0.69
C SER A 24 8.34 -0.92 -1.30
N ARG A 25 8.47 -1.92 -0.44
CA ARG A 25 8.33 -3.34 -0.81
C ARG A 25 7.21 -3.96 -0.01
N THR A 26 6.34 -4.72 -0.67
CA THR A 26 5.33 -5.55 -0.03
C THR A 26 5.53 -6.99 -0.47
N THR A 27 5.51 -7.94 0.47
CA THR A 27 5.59 -9.38 0.19
C THR A 27 4.39 -10.05 0.81
N VAL A 28 3.63 -10.81 0.02
CA VAL A 28 2.47 -11.57 0.47
C VAL A 28 2.78 -13.06 0.40
N SER A 29 2.75 -13.75 1.54
CA SER A 29 3.01 -15.20 1.63
C SER A 29 2.18 -15.81 2.75
N GLY A 30 1.55 -16.96 2.50
CA GLY A 30 0.86 -17.74 3.55
C GLY A 30 -0.19 -16.97 4.35
N GLY A 31 -0.90 -16.00 3.75
CA GLY A 31 -1.90 -15.17 4.45
C GLY A 31 -1.31 -14.02 5.29
N LEU A 32 0.01 -13.84 5.25
CA LEU A 32 0.76 -12.76 5.85
C LEU A 32 1.20 -11.76 4.77
N ALA A 33 0.96 -10.48 4.99
CA ALA A 33 1.51 -9.41 4.18
C ALA A 33 2.57 -8.65 4.99
N ARG A 34 3.78 -8.58 4.46
CA ARG A 34 4.91 -7.84 5.04
C ARG A 34 5.14 -6.58 4.23
N PHE A 35 5.07 -5.42 4.89
CA PHE A 35 5.28 -4.10 4.30
C PHE A 35 6.59 -3.53 4.81
N GLN A 36 7.44 -3.06 3.91
CA GLN A 36 8.76 -2.50 4.22
C GLN A 36 8.91 -1.13 3.56
N CYS A 37 9.29 -0.13 4.36
CA CYS A 37 9.63 1.19 3.85
C CYS A 37 11.13 1.25 3.59
N LEU A 38 11.54 1.29 2.32
CA LEU A 38 12.94 1.32 1.94
C LEU A 38 13.48 2.74 1.81
N GLN A 39 12.64 3.68 1.37
CA GLN A 39 12.98 5.09 1.25
C GLN A 39 11.72 5.95 1.35
N SER A 40 11.81 7.09 2.02
CA SER A 40 10.81 8.16 1.96
C SER A 40 11.41 9.49 2.37
N ASP A 41 11.12 10.56 1.65
CA ASP A 41 11.58 11.91 2.01
C ASP A 41 11.01 12.40 3.34
N SER A 42 9.83 11.89 3.75
CA SER A 42 9.19 12.20 5.04
C SER A 42 9.67 11.34 6.21
N GLY A 43 10.56 10.39 5.95
CA GLY A 43 10.98 9.37 6.93
C GLY A 43 9.94 8.26 7.18
N ASN A 44 8.76 8.33 6.56
CA ASN A 44 7.71 7.31 6.71
C ASN A 44 7.01 6.99 5.37
N CYS A 45 6.76 5.71 5.12
CA CYS A 45 5.87 5.26 4.07
C CYS A 45 4.45 5.10 4.66
N PHE A 46 3.46 5.77 4.07
CA PHE A 46 2.07 5.70 4.53
C PHE A 46 1.28 4.74 3.66
N TYR A 47 0.81 3.65 4.25
CA TYR A 47 0.05 2.59 3.61
C TYR A 47 -1.43 2.71 3.91
N ARG A 48 -2.24 2.50 2.88
CA ARG A 48 -3.68 2.28 3.01
C ARG A 48 -4.06 1.00 2.29
N LEU A 49 -4.69 0.09 3.02
CA LEU A 49 -5.15 -1.20 2.52
C LEU A 49 -6.65 -1.15 2.30
N TYR A 50 -7.14 -1.83 1.27
CA TYR A 50 -8.56 -1.90 0.96
C TYR A 50 -8.94 -3.21 0.27
N ARG A 51 -10.19 -3.62 0.43
CA ARG A 51 -10.82 -4.63 -0.42
C ARG A 51 -11.54 -3.91 -1.56
N GLU A 52 -11.32 -4.36 -2.78
CA GLU A 52 -12.07 -3.90 -3.95
C GLU A 52 -13.21 -4.88 -4.23
N GLN A 53 -14.43 -4.37 -4.33
CA GLN A 53 -15.63 -5.13 -4.65
C GLN A 53 -16.23 -4.51 -5.90
N CYS A 54 -16.13 -5.22 -7.01
CA CYS A 54 -16.65 -4.79 -8.30
C CYS A 54 -17.97 -5.50 -8.59
N SER A 55 -18.94 -4.75 -9.09
CA SER A 55 -20.22 -5.27 -9.58
C SER A 55 -20.39 -4.86 -11.04
N ASP A 56 -20.81 -5.82 -11.87
CA ASP A 56 -21.20 -5.55 -13.25
C ASP A 56 -22.54 -4.82 -13.26
N GLU A 57 -22.55 -3.60 -13.77
CA GLU A 57 -23.75 -2.79 -13.98
C GLU A 57 -23.99 -2.61 -15.48
N ALA A 58 -25.21 -2.25 -15.88
CA ALA A 58 -25.58 -2.09 -17.29
C ALA A 58 -24.74 -1.04 -18.04
N ALA A 59 -24.07 -0.13 -17.31
CA ALA A 59 -23.20 0.92 -17.86
C ALA A 59 -21.69 0.63 -17.72
N GLY A 60 -21.29 -0.55 -17.23
CA GLY A 60 -19.91 -0.95 -17.00
C GLY A 60 -19.66 -1.51 -15.59
N GLU A 61 -18.41 -1.80 -15.27
CA GLU A 61 -18.01 -2.32 -13.95
C GLU A 61 -17.88 -1.19 -12.92
N LEU A 62 -18.58 -1.31 -11.79
CA LEU A 62 -18.49 -0.37 -10.68
C LEU A 62 -17.72 -1.00 -9.51
N CYS A 63 -16.52 -0.50 -9.24
CA CYS A 63 -15.68 -0.96 -8.13
C CYS A 63 -15.77 -0.05 -6.91
N ARG A 64 -16.19 -0.62 -5.77
CA ARG A 64 -16.17 0.03 -4.46
C ARG A 64 -14.96 -0.41 -3.66
N ARG A 65 -14.27 0.54 -3.04
CA ARG A 65 -13.12 0.27 -2.15
C ARG A 65 -13.55 0.38 -0.69
N GLN A 66 -13.43 -0.71 0.05
CA GLN A 66 -13.65 -0.75 1.49
C GLN A 66 -12.29 -0.70 2.21
N PRO A 67 -12.04 0.29 3.08
CA PRO A 67 -10.80 0.34 3.87
C PRO A 67 -10.63 -0.89 4.75
N LEU A 68 -9.41 -1.41 4.83
CA LEU A 68 -9.03 -2.53 5.69
C LEU A 68 -8.07 -2.12 6.81
N ASP A 69 -7.06 -1.29 6.50
CA ASP A 69 -6.08 -0.78 7.46
C ASP A 69 -5.44 0.51 6.93
N ASP A 70 -4.92 1.34 7.83
CA ASP A 70 -4.19 2.57 7.52
C ASP A 70 -3.06 2.73 8.54
N PHE A 71 -1.81 2.79 8.06
CA PHE A 71 -0.65 2.84 8.93
C PHE A 71 0.57 3.45 8.26
N SER A 72 1.55 3.84 9.08
CA SER A 72 2.86 4.26 8.62
C SER A 72 3.95 3.28 9.03
N VAL A 73 4.98 3.15 8.20
CA VAL A 73 6.20 2.42 8.51
C VAL A 73 7.37 3.39 8.33
N MET A 74 8.19 3.55 9.37
CA MET A 74 9.42 4.35 9.29
C MET A 74 10.39 3.76 8.27
N VAL A 75 11.21 4.60 7.64
CA VAL A 75 12.28 4.14 6.73
C VAL A 75 13.18 3.11 7.44
N GLY A 76 13.46 1.99 6.78
CA GLY A 76 14.17 0.83 7.33
C GLY A 76 13.31 -0.11 8.17
N GLY A 77 12.10 0.32 8.56
CA GLY A 77 11.16 -0.46 9.33
C GLY A 77 10.34 -1.44 8.50
N MET A 78 9.63 -2.32 9.21
CA MET A 78 8.67 -3.24 8.63
C MET A 78 7.44 -3.41 9.51
N ARG A 79 6.30 -3.71 8.88
CA ARG A 79 5.07 -4.11 9.56
C ARG A 79 4.49 -5.34 8.89
N GLU A 80 4.00 -6.27 9.69
CA GLU A 80 3.29 -7.44 9.22
C GLU A 80 1.80 -7.33 9.53
N VAL A 81 0.98 -7.74 8.58
CA VAL A 81 -0.48 -7.77 8.71
C VAL A 81 -0.97 -9.15 8.29
N GLN A 82 -1.78 -9.76 9.14
CA GLN A 82 -2.39 -11.07 8.91
C GLN A 82 -3.88 -10.91 8.56
N GLY A 83 -4.46 -11.94 7.95
CA GLY A 83 -5.92 -12.00 7.73
C GLY A 83 -6.43 -11.08 6.63
N LEU A 84 -5.56 -10.56 5.77
CA LEU A 84 -5.97 -9.80 4.61
C LEU A 84 -6.66 -10.71 3.58
N PRO A 85 -7.74 -10.24 2.93
CA PRO A 85 -8.39 -11.02 1.89
C PRO A 85 -7.46 -11.22 0.68
N ALA A 86 -7.65 -12.33 -0.01
CA ALA A 86 -6.98 -12.62 -1.26
C ALA A 86 -7.15 -11.46 -2.26
N GLY A 87 -6.04 -11.00 -2.86
CA GLY A 87 -6.10 -9.93 -3.86
C GLY A 87 -6.52 -8.57 -3.30
N PHE A 88 -6.22 -8.27 -2.03
CA PHE A 88 -6.42 -6.94 -1.46
C PHE A 88 -5.64 -5.88 -2.27
N GLY A 89 -6.17 -4.66 -2.27
CA GLY A 89 -5.51 -3.50 -2.84
C GLY A 89 -4.70 -2.76 -1.79
N GLN A 90 -3.54 -2.24 -2.18
CA GLN A 90 -2.76 -1.32 -1.37
C GLN A 90 -2.48 -0.03 -2.12
N GLN A 91 -2.38 1.06 -1.36
CA GLN A 91 -1.84 2.34 -1.80
C GLN A 91 -0.72 2.76 -0.86
N VAL A 92 0.39 3.25 -1.42
CA VAL A 92 1.44 3.91 -0.64
C VAL A 92 1.56 5.37 -1.04
N ARG A 93 1.69 6.26 -0.06
CA ARG A 93 1.93 7.69 -0.27
C ARG A 93 3.23 8.12 0.37
N ALA A 94 3.93 8.99 -0.33
CA ALA A 94 4.79 9.97 0.30
C ALA A 94 3.90 11.08 0.87
N ARG A 95 4.23 11.60 2.06
CA ARG A 95 3.74 12.90 2.51
C ARG A 95 4.91 13.87 2.45
N GLU A 96 4.65 15.17 2.51
CA GLU A 96 5.73 16.12 2.80
C GLU A 96 6.30 15.82 4.17
N ALA A 97 7.63 15.88 4.31
CA ALA A 97 8.21 16.08 5.61
C ALA A 97 7.66 17.42 6.11
N GLN A 98 6.87 17.39 7.18
CA GLN A 98 6.41 18.62 7.80
C GLN A 98 7.67 19.38 8.26
N ARG A 99 8.09 20.42 7.51
CA ARG A 99 9.21 21.27 7.95
C ARG A 99 8.82 21.82 9.31
N ARG A 100 9.56 21.43 10.36
CA ARG A 100 9.58 22.22 11.59
C ARG A 100 10.45 23.43 11.27
N ASP A 101 9.81 24.58 11.15
CA ASP A 101 10.48 25.88 11.24
C ASP A 101 11.02 26.08 12.67
#